data_AF-A0A3B9WT86-F1
#
_entry.id   AF-A0A3B9WT86-F1
#
_cell.length_a   1.000
_cell.length_b   1.000
_cell.length_c   1.000
_cell.angle_alpha   90.00
_cell.angle_beta   90.00
_cell.angle_gamma   90.00
#
_symmetry.space_group_name_H-M   'P 1'
#
loop_
_entity.id
_entity.type
_entity.pdbx_description
1 polymer ?
#
loop_
_entity_poly.entity_id
_entity_poly.type
_entity_poly.pdbx_seq_one_letter_code
_entity_poly.pdbx_strand_id
1 'polypeptide(L)'
;DLTVTLALRDAAGELGFRTHTGVVHCKDSFYGQHEPETKPVGYELLNKWEAYIKCGVLASEMESAAVLITGSCLRVRTGTVLLVMANQERAKKGLSNPQVHDTDCAVRVAVEAVKRLITQDKGTGK
;
A
#
# COMPACT_ATOMS: atom_id res chain seq x y z
N ASP A 1 2.28 -10.85 6.07
CA ASP A 1 1.62 -11.82 6.97
C ASP A 1 0.12 -11.87 6.64
N LEU A 2 -0.49 -13.06 6.51
CA LEU A 2 -1.91 -13.17 6.12
C LEU A 2 -2.84 -12.65 7.22
N THR A 3 -2.55 -12.97 8.49
CA THR A 3 -3.36 -12.55 9.64
C THR A 3 -3.43 -11.04 9.75
N VAL A 4 -2.30 -10.34 9.63
CA VAL A 4 -2.27 -8.86 9.62
C VAL A 4 -3.04 -8.29 8.43
N THR A 5 -2.90 -8.90 7.25
CA THR A 5 -3.61 -8.44 6.04
C THR A 5 -5.13 -8.55 6.21
N LEU A 6 -5.62 -9.66 6.77
CA LEU A 6 -7.04 -9.87 7.04
C LEU A 6 -7.55 -8.90 8.12
N ALA A 7 -6.78 -8.68 9.20
CA ALA A 7 -7.14 -7.72 10.24
C ALA A 7 -7.31 -6.30 9.69
N LEU A 8 -6.42 -5.86 8.79
CA LEU A 8 -6.52 -4.56 8.12
C LEU A 8 -7.75 -4.47 7.20
N ARG A 9 -7.99 -5.50 6.37
CA ARG A 9 -9.16 -5.56 5.47
C ARG A 9 -10.46 -5.49 6.26
N ASP A 10 -10.57 -6.30 7.30
CA ASP A 10 -11.79 -6.40 8.10
C ASP A 10 -12.00 -5.12 8.92
N ALA A 11 -10.94 -4.53 9.49
CA ALA A 11 -11.01 -3.23 10.16
C ALA A 11 -11.52 -2.12 9.24
N ALA A 12 -11.04 -2.07 7.99
CA ALA A 12 -11.55 -1.11 7.02
C ALA A 12 -13.03 -1.33 6.68
N GLY A 13 -13.46 -2.60 6.55
CA GLY A 13 -14.86 -2.96 6.33
C GLY A 13 -15.77 -2.51 7.47
N GLU A 14 -15.38 -2.77 8.73
CA GLU A 14 -16.15 -2.34 9.91
C GLU A 14 -16.24 -0.82 10.05
N LEU A 15 -15.18 -0.09 9.69
CA LEU A 15 -15.18 1.37 9.71
C LEU A 15 -15.91 2.00 8.52
N GLY A 16 -16.40 1.18 7.56
CA GLY A 16 -17.13 1.65 6.38
C GLY A 16 -16.26 2.36 5.34
N PHE A 17 -14.94 2.16 5.37
CA PHE A 17 -14.03 2.78 4.42
C PHE A 17 -13.92 1.96 3.13
N ARG A 18 -14.03 2.64 1.99
CA ARG A 18 -13.74 2.03 0.69
C ARG A 18 -12.26 1.68 0.62
N THR A 19 -11.95 0.41 0.36
CA THR A 19 -10.58 -0.09 0.30
C THR A 19 -10.34 -1.00 -0.89
N HIS A 20 -9.06 -1.16 -1.22
CA HIS A 20 -8.57 -2.06 -2.26
C HIS A 20 -7.42 -2.88 -1.66
N THR A 21 -7.50 -4.21 -1.73
CA THR A 21 -6.48 -5.13 -1.20
C THR A 21 -5.74 -5.78 -2.36
N GLY A 22 -4.41 -5.65 -2.39
CA GLY A 22 -3.59 -6.19 -3.49
C GLY A 22 -2.14 -5.72 -3.43
N VAL A 23 -1.42 -5.91 -4.53
CA VAL A 23 0.01 -5.59 -4.64
C VAL A 23 0.23 -4.09 -4.81
N VAL A 24 1.28 -3.57 -4.17
CA VAL A 24 1.80 -2.21 -4.35
C VAL A 24 3.23 -2.26 -4.87
N HIS A 25 3.61 -1.25 -5.66
CA HIS A 25 4.96 -1.06 -6.16
C HIS A 25 5.79 -0.29 -5.13
N CYS A 26 7.01 -0.77 -4.85
CA CYS A 26 8.03 -0.11 -4.03
C CYS A 26 9.15 0.43 -4.93
N LYS A 27 9.72 1.57 -4.56
CA LYS A 27 10.82 2.23 -5.27
C LYS A 27 11.70 3.02 -4.31
N ASP A 28 12.96 3.20 -4.69
CA ASP A 28 13.90 4.05 -3.94
C ASP A 28 13.99 5.49 -4.48
N SER A 29 13.44 5.75 -5.66
CA SER A 29 13.44 7.08 -6.28
C SER A 29 12.03 7.60 -6.49
N PHE A 30 11.62 8.53 -5.62
CA PHE A 30 10.33 9.21 -5.73
C PHE A 30 10.17 9.92 -7.09
N TYR A 31 11.17 10.71 -7.49
CA TYR A 31 11.16 11.43 -8.77
C TYR A 31 11.26 10.50 -9.99
N GLY A 32 11.70 9.25 -9.82
CA GLY A 32 11.63 8.23 -10.85
C GLY A 32 10.21 7.78 -11.18
N GLN A 33 9.24 7.94 -10.27
CA GLN A 33 7.82 7.65 -10.55
C GLN A 33 7.14 8.80 -11.31
N HIS A 34 7.41 10.04 -10.91
CA HIS A 34 6.66 11.21 -11.39
C HIS A 34 7.23 11.82 -12.66
N GLU A 35 8.54 11.71 -12.87
CA GLU A 35 9.24 12.26 -14.03
C GLU A 35 10.25 11.23 -14.59
N PRO A 36 9.81 10.01 -14.95
CA PRO A 36 10.71 8.96 -15.44
C PRO A 36 11.42 9.36 -16.75
N GLU A 37 10.78 10.15 -17.61
CA GLU A 37 11.28 10.57 -18.92
C GLU A 37 12.54 11.45 -18.83
N THR A 38 12.73 12.15 -17.71
CA THR A 38 13.89 13.02 -17.50
C THR A 38 15.08 12.28 -16.89
N LYS A 39 14.92 11.00 -16.53
CA LYS A 39 15.97 10.21 -15.88
C LYS A 39 16.83 9.47 -16.93
N PRO A 40 18.15 9.31 -16.73
CA PRO A 40 19.01 8.58 -17.66
C PRO A 40 18.54 7.14 -17.94
N VAL A 41 17.91 6.50 -16.95
CA VAL A 41 17.31 5.16 -17.05
C VAL A 41 15.80 5.19 -17.35
N GLY A 42 15.30 6.28 -17.93
CA GLY A 42 13.88 6.50 -18.19
C GLY A 42 13.23 5.39 -19.02
N TYR A 43 13.98 4.81 -19.96
CA TYR A 43 13.54 3.65 -20.76
C TYR A 43 13.17 2.44 -19.87
N GLU A 44 13.92 2.19 -18.80
CA GLU A 44 13.66 1.08 -17.88
C GLU A 44 12.46 1.39 -16.98
N LEU A 45 12.41 2.63 -16.45
CA LEU A 45 11.33 3.07 -15.56
C LEU A 45 9.97 3.01 -16.26
N LEU A 46 9.89 3.51 -17.50
CA LEU A 46 8.66 3.49 -18.30
C LEU A 46 8.21 2.06 -18.62
N ASN A 47 9.14 1.19 -19.04
CA ASN A 47 8.82 -0.21 -19.36
C ASN A 47 8.33 -0.98 -18.12
N LYS A 48 9.00 -0.80 -16.96
CA LYS A 48 8.56 -1.42 -15.70
C LYS A 48 7.21 -0.86 -15.23
N TRP A 49 6.99 0.44 -15.37
CA TRP A 49 5.72 1.08 -15.02
C TRP A 49 4.56 0.49 -15.81
N GLU A 50 4.71 0.31 -17.12
CA GLU A 50 3.69 -0.35 -17.95
C GLU A 50 3.43 -1.79 -17.49
N ALA A 51 4.49 -2.54 -17.14
CA ALA A 51 4.35 -3.89 -16.60
C ALA A 51 3.55 -3.90 -15.28
N TYR A 52 3.82 -2.98 -14.35
CA TYR A 52 3.07 -2.88 -13.09
C TYR A 52 1.58 -2.62 -13.32
N ILE A 53 1.23 -1.73 -14.25
CA ILE A 53 -0.16 -1.47 -14.63
C ILE A 53 -0.81 -2.74 -15.18
N LYS A 54 -0.15 -3.46 -16.11
CA LYS A 54 -0.66 -4.70 -16.70
C LYS A 54 -0.83 -5.83 -15.68
N CYS A 55 0.00 -5.88 -14.65
CA CYS A 55 -0.10 -6.83 -13.54
C CYS A 55 -1.17 -6.46 -12.49
N GLY A 56 -1.87 -5.33 -12.64
CA GLY A 56 -2.91 -4.90 -11.71
C GLY A 56 -2.37 -4.37 -10.37
N VAL A 57 -1.14 -3.85 -10.35
CA VAL A 57 -0.59 -3.16 -9.17
C VAL A 57 -1.48 -1.95 -8.82
N LEU A 58 -1.85 -1.84 -7.54
CA LEU A 58 -2.88 -0.89 -7.10
C LEU A 58 -2.34 0.53 -6.88
N ALA A 59 -1.13 0.62 -6.33
CA ALA A 59 -0.53 1.88 -5.92
C ALA A 59 1.00 1.79 -5.91
N SER A 60 1.66 2.92 -5.70
CA SER A 60 3.12 3.03 -5.61
C SER A 60 3.49 3.76 -4.33
N GLU A 61 4.31 3.12 -3.49
CA GLU A 61 4.90 3.64 -2.25
C GLU A 61 6.39 3.27 -2.20
N MET A 62 7.04 3.21 -1.03
CA MET A 62 8.51 3.12 -0.97
C MET A 62 9.05 2.18 0.13
N GLU A 63 8.24 1.74 1.11
CA GLU A 63 8.76 1.09 2.31
C GLU A 63 8.34 -0.38 2.45
N SER A 64 7.19 -0.76 1.91
CA SER A 64 6.55 -2.04 2.22
C SER A 64 7.37 -3.26 1.80
N ALA A 65 8.05 -3.21 0.66
CA ALA A 65 8.90 -4.32 0.22
C ALA A 65 9.99 -4.64 1.26
N ALA A 66 10.67 -3.61 1.78
CA ALA A 66 11.69 -3.78 2.81
C ALA A 66 11.08 -4.26 4.14
N VAL A 67 10.00 -3.62 4.60
CA VAL A 67 9.32 -3.97 5.86
C VAL A 67 8.83 -5.42 5.86
N LEU A 68 8.21 -5.86 4.76
CA LEU A 68 7.64 -7.20 4.65
C LEU A 68 8.74 -8.27 4.63
N ILE A 69 9.85 -8.05 3.91
CA ILE A 69 10.98 -8.97 3.88
C ILE A 69 11.70 -9.01 5.22
N THR A 70 11.99 -7.86 5.84
CA THR A 70 12.61 -7.79 7.16
C THR A 70 11.74 -8.50 8.20
N GLY A 71 10.42 -8.31 8.17
CA GLY A 71 9.50 -9.02 9.04
C GLY A 71 9.57 -10.54 8.88
N SER A 72 9.65 -11.02 7.63
CA SER A 72 9.82 -12.44 7.32
C SER A 72 11.14 -13.01 7.86
N CYS A 73 12.25 -12.27 7.71
CA CYS A 73 13.56 -12.65 8.23
C CYS A 73 13.58 -12.73 9.76
N LEU A 74 12.97 -11.74 10.43
CA LEU A 74 12.92 -11.64 11.89
C LEU A 74 11.80 -12.49 12.52
N ARG A 75 11.01 -13.19 11.70
CA ARG A 75 9.85 -13.99 12.14
C ARG A 75 8.81 -13.17 12.92
N VAL A 76 8.59 -11.92 12.52
CA VAL A 76 7.54 -11.04 13.06
C VAL A 76 6.44 -10.79 12.03
N ARG A 77 5.22 -10.55 12.51
CA ARG A 77 4.06 -10.27 11.64
C ARG A 77 4.15 -8.84 11.12
N THR A 78 3.95 -8.66 9.82
CA THR A 78 3.98 -7.36 9.14
C THR A 78 2.85 -7.24 8.11
N GLY A 79 2.38 -6.01 7.91
CA GLY A 79 1.40 -5.62 6.90
C GLY A 79 1.38 -4.10 6.72
N THR A 80 0.73 -3.64 5.65
CA THR A 80 0.70 -2.23 5.26
C THR A 80 -0.73 -1.80 4.98
N VAL A 81 -1.08 -0.59 5.43
CA VAL A 81 -2.26 0.17 4.98
C VAL A 81 -1.81 1.54 4.50
N LEU A 82 -2.40 2.03 3.41
CA LEU A 82 -2.00 3.27 2.74
C LEU A 82 -3.23 4.13 2.47
N LEU A 83 -3.07 5.45 2.60
CA LEU A 83 -3.98 6.41 2.00
C LEU A 83 -3.64 6.57 0.51
N VAL A 84 -4.65 6.51 -0.36
CA VAL A 84 -4.48 6.90 -1.77
C VAL A 84 -4.57 8.43 -1.87
N MET A 85 -3.42 9.10 -1.85
CA MET A 85 -3.37 10.57 -1.93
C MET A 85 -3.84 11.10 -3.28
N ALA A 86 -3.43 10.45 -4.37
CA ALA A 86 -3.76 10.82 -5.74
C ALA A 86 -3.55 9.62 -6.68
N ASN A 87 -4.01 9.73 -7.92
CA ASN A 87 -3.83 8.71 -8.96
C ASN A 87 -3.37 9.33 -10.29
N GLN A 88 -2.06 9.21 -10.55
CA GLN A 88 -1.44 9.75 -11.77
C GLN A 88 -1.99 9.14 -13.06
N GLU A 89 -2.40 7.87 -13.06
CA GLU A 89 -2.92 7.20 -14.25
C GLU A 89 -4.36 7.63 -14.58
N ARG A 90 -5.14 8.02 -13.56
CA ARG A 90 -6.43 8.71 -13.77
C ARG A 90 -6.21 10.09 -14.36
N ALA A 91 -5.27 10.86 -13.82
CA ALA A 91 -4.94 12.20 -14.32
C ALA A 91 -4.48 12.17 -15.80
N LYS A 92 -3.60 11.22 -16.17
CA LYS A 92 -3.15 11.01 -17.57
C LYS A 92 -4.31 10.71 -18.53
N LYS A 93 -5.38 10.07 -18.04
CA LYS A 93 -6.59 9.76 -18.82
C LYS A 93 -7.66 10.86 -18.78
N GLY A 94 -7.38 12.02 -18.18
CA GLY A 94 -8.33 13.11 -18.02
C GLY A 94 -9.50 12.78 -17.07
N LEU A 95 -9.35 11.76 -16.21
CA LEU A 95 -10.36 11.38 -15.23
C LEU A 95 -10.22 12.21 -13.95
N SER A 96 -11.32 12.34 -13.19
CA SER A 96 -11.31 12.99 -11.87
C SER A 96 -10.23 12.41 -10.95
N ASN A 97 -9.37 13.27 -10.41
CA ASN A 97 -8.25 12.93 -9.56
C ASN A 97 -8.23 13.82 -8.31
N PRO A 98 -9.19 13.64 -7.38
CA PRO A 98 -9.19 14.38 -6.13
C PRO A 98 -7.94 14.04 -5.32
N GLN A 99 -7.31 15.04 -4.72
CA GLN A 99 -6.19 14.84 -3.82
C GLN A 99 -6.67 14.79 -2.38
N VAL A 100 -6.14 13.86 -1.60
CA VAL A 100 -6.47 13.69 -0.18
C VAL A 100 -5.17 13.63 0.62
N HIS A 101 -5.04 14.51 1.62
CA HIS A 101 -3.84 14.58 2.47
C HIS A 101 -4.10 14.12 3.90
N ASP A 102 -5.37 14.07 4.32
CA ASP A 102 -5.73 13.60 5.65
C ASP A 102 -5.63 12.07 5.72
N THR A 103 -4.70 11.60 6.55
CA THR A 103 -4.41 10.18 6.76
C THR A 103 -5.25 9.54 7.87
N ASP A 104 -6.17 10.28 8.52
CA ASP A 104 -7.00 9.78 9.63
C ASP A 104 -7.64 8.43 9.34
N CYS A 105 -8.19 8.24 8.13
CA CYS A 105 -8.83 6.98 7.77
C CYS A 105 -7.85 5.79 7.79
N ALA A 106 -6.63 5.97 7.26
CA ALA A 106 -5.62 4.91 7.24
C ALA A 106 -5.11 4.60 8.66
N VAL A 107 -4.92 5.65 9.48
CA VAL A 107 -4.52 5.52 10.89
C VAL A 107 -5.59 4.76 11.69
N ARG A 108 -6.87 5.12 11.54
CA ARG A 108 -7.98 4.44 12.23
C ARG A 108 -8.09 2.98 11.85
N VAL A 109 -7.91 2.64 10.56
CA VAL A 109 -7.85 1.25 10.09
C VAL A 109 -6.70 0.50 10.76
N ALA A 110 -5.50 1.10 10.81
CA ALA A 110 -4.34 0.48 11.44
C ALA A 110 -4.58 0.21 12.94
N VAL A 111 -5.10 1.20 13.68
CA VAL A 111 -5.42 1.08 15.10
C VAL A 111 -6.45 -0.02 15.35
N GLU A 112 -7.52 -0.05 14.56
CA GLU A 112 -8.58 -1.05 14.73
C GLU A 112 -8.09 -2.46 14.39
N ALA A 113 -7.27 -2.60 13.35
CA ALA A 113 -6.61 -3.88 13.05
C ALA A 113 -5.71 -4.37 14.20
N VAL A 114 -4.96 -3.47 14.84
CA VAL A 114 -4.14 -3.82 16.01
C VAL A 114 -5.00 -4.28 17.19
N LYS A 115 -6.12 -3.60 17.49
CA LYS A 115 -7.06 -4.06 18.55
C LYS A 115 -7.61 -5.46 18.26
N ARG A 116 -7.96 -5.75 17.00
CA ARG A 116 -8.40 -7.08 16.57
C ARG A 116 -7.32 -8.13 16.81
N LEU A 117 -6.08 -7.85 16.39
CA LEU A 117 -4.94 -8.75 16.58
C LEU A 117 -4.69 -9.03 18.07
N ILE A 118 -4.70 -8.00 18.93
CA ILE A 118 -4.56 -8.16 20.39
C ILE A 118 -5.64 -9.10 20.94
N THR A 119 -6.88 -8.98 20.47
CA THR A 119 -7.99 -9.83 20.93
C THR A 119 -7.82 -11.27 20.46
N GLN A 120 -7.41 -11.47 19.21
CA GLN A 120 -7.13 -12.79 18.64
C GLN A 120 -5.98 -13.48 19.37
N ASP A 121 -4.89 -12.76 19.63
CA ASP A 121 -3.70 -13.31 20.30
C ASP A 121 -4.03 -13.81 21.72
N LYS A 122 -4.78 -13.00 22.49
CA LYS A 122 -5.28 -13.39 23.82
C LYS A 122 -6.09 -14.69 23.81
N GLY A 123 -6.90 -14.92 22.77
CA GLY A 123 -7.68 -16.14 22.61
C GLY A 123 -6.85 -17.37 22.24
N THR A 124 -5.63 -17.17 21.72
CA THR A 124 -4.72 -18.25 21.27
C THR A 124 -3.58 -18.56 22.23
N GLY A 125 -3.47 -17.83 23.36
CA GLY A 125 -2.41 -18.03 24.35
C GLY A 125 -1.01 -17.67 23.85
N LYS A 126 -0.92 -16.85 22.79
CA LYS A 126 0.32 -16.27 22.27
C LYS A 126 0.52 -14.85 22.78
#